data_AF-A0A2R6F4G4-F1
#
_entry.id   AF-A0A2R6F4G4-F1
#
_cell.length_a   1.000
_cell.length_b   1.000
_cell.length_c   1.000
_cell.angle_alpha   90.00
_cell.angle_beta   90.00
_cell.angle_gamma   90.00
#
_symmetry.space_group_name_H-M   'P 1'
#
loop_
_entity.id
_entity.type
_entity.pdbx_description
1 polymer ?
#
loop_
_entity_poly.entity_id
_entity_poly.type
_entity_poly.pdbx_seq_one_letter_code
_entity_poly.pdbx_strand_id
1 'polypeptide(L)'
;YLRLLCLASRKQAGALQSAVAGSDDEVLGERVDRFATRVVENAEGIEEELANARFGEFAVLRAALNYNYSWKIYAARRLRIEHADSIDEQASEAFEDMIDTLSLFGPAREYFKTQYVQWELVNLSRTITYAAIPALVVAIATVFYVDGSAFRGVTLGISDLTWVASASATIAVLPFLVLVAYMLRIATISKRTGTTGPFILREAERLDVFDW
;
A
#
# COMPACT_ATOMS: atom_id res chain seq x y z
N TYR A 1 -5.47 10.54 -9.26
CA TYR A 1 -4.50 9.87 -10.14
C TYR A 1 -4.73 8.35 -10.21
N LEU A 2 -4.61 7.57 -9.12
CA LEU A 2 -4.81 6.10 -9.19
C LEU A 2 -6.18 5.70 -9.77
N ARG A 3 -7.26 6.39 -9.38
CA ARG A 3 -8.60 6.21 -9.99
C ARG A 3 -8.60 6.43 -11.51
N LEU A 4 -7.87 7.42 -12.01
CA LEU A 4 -7.77 7.66 -13.46
C LEU A 4 -7.05 6.51 -14.18
N LEU A 5 -6.02 5.92 -13.55
CA LEU A 5 -5.34 4.74 -14.10
C LEU A 5 -6.25 3.50 -14.09
N CYS A 6 -7.09 3.33 -13.06
CA CYS A 6 -8.09 2.26 -12.99
C CYS A 6 -9.17 2.42 -14.08
N LEU A 7 -9.65 3.64 -14.30
CA LEU A 7 -10.57 3.92 -15.41
C LEU A 7 -9.93 3.67 -16.77
N ALA A 8 -8.68 4.09 -16.96
CA ALA A 8 -7.94 3.88 -18.21
C ALA A 8 -7.72 2.39 -18.49
N SER A 9 -7.34 1.60 -17.48
CA SER A 9 -7.13 0.16 -17.65
C SER A 9 -8.43 -0.59 -17.96
N ARG A 10 -9.56 -0.20 -17.34
CA ARG A 10 -10.88 -0.73 -17.68
C ARG A 10 -11.27 -0.42 -19.12
N LYS A 11 -11.04 0.82 -19.56
CA LYS A 11 -11.30 1.23 -20.94
C LYS A 11 -10.48 0.39 -21.92
N GLN A 12 -9.18 0.22 -21.67
CA GLN A 12 -8.32 -0.56 -22.56
C GLN A 12 -8.62 -2.07 -22.51
N ALA A 13 -9.04 -2.61 -21.36
CA ALA A 13 -9.53 -3.98 -21.28
C ALA A 13 -10.75 -4.22 -22.20
N GLY A 14 -11.72 -3.30 -22.20
CA GLY A 14 -12.88 -3.38 -23.09
C GLY A 14 -12.55 -3.16 -24.57
N ALA A 15 -11.60 -2.26 -24.87
CA ALA A 15 -11.09 -2.06 -26.22
C ALA A 15 -10.40 -3.32 -26.76
N LEU A 16 -9.60 -3.98 -25.91
CA LEU A 16 -8.92 -5.23 -26.24
C LEU A 16 -9.91 -6.38 -26.49
N GLN A 17 -10.95 -6.54 -25.65
CA GLN A 17 -12.04 -7.50 -25.89
C GLN A 17 -12.72 -7.24 -27.24
N SER A 18 -13.02 -5.97 -27.54
CA SER A 18 -13.70 -5.59 -28.78
C SER A 18 -12.85 -5.84 -30.02
N ALA A 19 -11.54 -5.60 -29.94
CA ALA A 19 -10.61 -5.82 -31.05
C ALA A 19 -10.43 -7.31 -31.38
N VAL A 20 -10.51 -8.18 -30.37
CA VAL A 20 -10.32 -9.64 -30.53
C VAL A 20 -11.62 -10.36 -30.88
N ALA A 21 -12.79 -9.75 -30.65
CA ALA A 21 -14.09 -10.36 -30.90
C ALA A 21 -14.35 -10.80 -32.36
N GLY A 22 -13.59 -10.26 -33.32
CA GLY A 22 -13.65 -10.63 -34.74
C GLY A 22 -12.61 -11.67 -35.18
N SER A 23 -11.77 -12.19 -34.27
CA SER A 23 -10.76 -13.19 -34.61
C SER A 23 -11.39 -14.58 -34.83
N ASP A 24 -10.86 -15.34 -35.78
CA ASP A 24 -11.25 -16.74 -36.03
C ASP A 24 -10.73 -17.70 -34.94
N ASP A 25 -9.89 -17.22 -34.02
CA ASP A 25 -9.35 -17.98 -32.90
C ASP A 25 -10.21 -17.81 -31.64
N GLU A 26 -11.16 -18.74 -31.45
CA GLU A 26 -12.05 -18.78 -30.28
C GLU A 26 -11.27 -18.86 -28.95
N VAL A 27 -10.11 -19.52 -28.95
CA VAL A 27 -9.27 -19.68 -27.75
C VAL A 27 -8.65 -18.34 -27.35
N LEU A 28 -8.20 -17.56 -28.33
CA LEU A 28 -7.73 -16.19 -28.11
C LEU A 28 -8.84 -15.33 -27.48
N GLY A 29 -10.05 -15.38 -28.06
CA GLY A 29 -11.22 -14.65 -27.56
C GLY A 29 -11.54 -14.95 -26.09
N GLU A 30 -11.64 -16.23 -25.73
CA GLU A 30 -11.94 -16.65 -24.35
C GLU A 30 -10.84 -16.21 -23.36
N ARG A 31 -9.57 -16.35 -23.76
CA ARG A 31 -8.43 -15.99 -22.90
C ARG A 31 -8.33 -14.48 -22.69
N VAL A 32 -8.57 -13.69 -23.73
CA VAL A 32 -8.62 -12.23 -23.65
C VAL A 32 -9.77 -11.76 -22.79
N ASP A 33 -10.95 -12.37 -22.92
CA ASP A 33 -12.12 -12.07 -22.10
C ASP A 33 -11.85 -12.31 -20.61
N ARG A 34 -11.26 -13.46 -20.29
CA ARG A 34 -10.84 -13.80 -18.92
C ARG A 34 -9.81 -12.81 -18.37
N PHE A 35 -8.85 -12.41 -19.20
CA PHE A 35 -7.84 -11.42 -18.82
C PHE A 35 -8.46 -10.05 -18.56
N ALA A 36 -9.30 -9.55 -19.48
CA ALA A 36 -9.96 -8.26 -19.39
C ALA A 36 -10.91 -8.19 -18.19
N THR A 37 -11.69 -9.24 -17.94
CA THR A 37 -12.56 -9.35 -16.76
C THR A 37 -11.76 -9.20 -15.47
N ARG A 38 -10.64 -9.91 -15.32
CA ARG A 38 -9.77 -9.80 -14.14
C ARG A 38 -9.15 -8.41 -13.97
N VAL A 39 -8.84 -7.72 -15.08
CA VAL A 39 -8.36 -6.33 -15.04
C VAL A 39 -9.47 -5.42 -14.51
N VAL A 40 -10.69 -5.57 -15.03
CA VAL A 40 -11.84 -4.76 -14.65
C VAL A 40 -12.19 -4.97 -13.18
N GLU A 41 -12.33 -6.22 -12.74
CA GLU A 41 -12.62 -6.57 -11.34
C GLU A 41 -11.57 -6.00 -10.37
N ASN A 42 -10.28 -6.10 -10.72
CA ASN A 42 -9.23 -5.56 -9.87
C ASN A 42 -9.23 -4.03 -9.82
N ALA A 43 -9.52 -3.37 -10.94
CA ALA A 43 -9.65 -1.92 -10.99
C ALA A 43 -10.85 -1.42 -10.17
N GLU A 44 -12.00 -2.10 -10.24
CA GLU A 44 -13.20 -1.78 -9.47
C GLU A 44 -12.99 -2.00 -7.97
N GLY A 45 -12.37 -3.13 -7.58
CA GLY A 45 -12.03 -3.37 -6.17
C GLY A 45 -11.09 -2.31 -5.59
N ILE A 46 -10.13 -1.82 -6.38
CA ILE A 46 -9.25 -0.72 -5.97
C ILE A 46 -10.00 0.62 -5.89
N GLU A 47 -10.94 0.89 -6.80
CA GLU A 47 -11.79 2.08 -6.71
C GLU A 47 -12.65 2.06 -5.45
N GLU A 48 -13.20 0.91 -5.07
CA GLU A 48 -13.98 0.73 -3.85
C GLU A 48 -13.13 0.91 -2.58
N GLU A 49 -11.94 0.30 -2.51
CA GLU A 49 -10.98 0.53 -1.42
C GLU A 49 -10.63 2.02 -1.27
N LEU A 50 -10.52 2.72 -2.40
CA LEU A 50 -10.20 4.14 -2.43
C LEU A 50 -11.41 5.06 -2.22
N ALA A 51 -12.64 4.56 -2.26
CA ALA A 51 -13.85 5.39 -2.17
C ALA A 51 -13.89 6.16 -0.83
N ASN A 52 -13.47 5.50 0.24
CA ASN A 52 -13.45 6.04 1.60
C ASN A 52 -12.05 6.42 2.11
N ALA A 53 -10.99 6.12 1.35
CA ALA A 53 -9.62 6.39 1.76
C ALA A 53 -9.30 7.89 1.65
N ARG A 54 -8.66 8.45 2.69
CA ARG A 54 -8.13 9.82 2.61
C ARG A 54 -6.72 9.80 2.05
N PHE A 55 -6.38 10.87 1.33
CA PHE A 55 -5.04 11.02 0.78
C PHE A 55 -3.98 11.01 1.90
N GLY A 56 -2.95 10.18 1.76
CA GLY A 56 -1.91 9.96 2.77
C GLY A 56 -2.13 8.74 3.67
N GLU A 57 -3.31 8.12 3.65
CA GLU A 57 -3.55 6.90 4.40
C GLU A 57 -2.86 5.68 3.76
N PHE A 58 -2.55 4.70 4.61
CA PHE A 58 -1.96 3.43 4.18
C PHE A 58 -2.81 2.70 3.13
N ALA A 59 -4.13 2.92 3.11
CA ALA A 59 -5.04 2.37 2.11
C ALA A 59 -4.64 2.78 0.68
N VAL A 60 -4.21 4.03 0.46
CA VAL A 60 -3.82 4.51 -0.87
C VAL A 60 -2.52 3.85 -1.34
N LEU A 61 -1.53 3.71 -0.43
CA LEU A 61 -0.30 2.99 -0.74
C LEU A 61 -0.60 1.51 -1.02
N ARG A 62 -1.44 0.87 -0.19
CA ARG A 62 -1.81 -0.54 -0.34
C ARG A 62 -2.47 -0.79 -1.69
N ALA A 63 -3.45 0.04 -2.08
CA ALA A 63 -4.11 -0.04 -3.38
C ALA A 63 -3.11 0.05 -4.54
N ALA A 64 -2.18 1.01 -4.49
CA ALA A 64 -1.12 1.17 -5.50
C ALA A 64 -0.16 -0.04 -5.56
N LEU A 65 0.13 -0.67 -4.42
CA LEU A 65 0.98 -1.86 -4.34
C LEU A 65 0.27 -3.14 -4.81
N ASN A 66 -1.05 -3.24 -4.58
CA ASN A 66 -1.85 -4.44 -4.83
C ASN A 66 -2.37 -4.56 -6.27
N TYR A 67 -2.25 -3.53 -7.11
CA TYR A 67 -2.71 -3.59 -8.51
C TYR A 67 -1.96 -4.66 -9.35
N ASN A 68 -0.80 -5.15 -8.91
CA ASN A 68 -0.02 -6.22 -9.57
C ASN A 68 0.14 -5.99 -11.10
N TYR A 69 0.53 -4.77 -11.49
CA TYR A 69 0.59 -4.37 -12.91
C TYR A 69 1.59 -5.20 -13.71
N SER A 70 2.70 -5.64 -13.09
CA SER A 70 3.75 -6.41 -13.77
C SER A 70 3.23 -7.77 -14.25
N TRP A 71 2.39 -8.44 -13.46
CA TRP A 71 1.72 -9.67 -13.88
C TRP A 71 0.80 -9.42 -15.08
N LYS A 72 -0.01 -8.35 -15.03
CA LYS A 72 -0.94 -8.03 -16.12
C LYS A 72 -0.21 -7.72 -17.43
N ILE A 73 0.92 -7.02 -17.37
CA ILE A 73 1.79 -6.78 -18.54
C ILE A 73 2.35 -8.10 -19.07
N TYR A 74 2.82 -8.98 -18.18
CA TYR A 74 3.32 -10.30 -18.59
C TYR A 74 2.23 -11.13 -19.28
N ALA A 75 1.03 -11.19 -18.70
CA ALA A 75 -0.10 -11.91 -19.26
C ALA A 75 -0.51 -11.37 -20.64
N ALA A 76 -0.62 -10.04 -20.79
CA ALA A 76 -0.92 -9.41 -22.08
C ALA A 76 0.14 -9.73 -23.14
N ARG A 77 1.43 -9.62 -22.80
CA ARG A 77 2.54 -9.96 -23.72
C ARG A 77 2.53 -11.44 -24.10
N ARG A 78 2.22 -12.32 -23.14
CA ARG A 78 2.16 -13.77 -23.37
C ARG A 78 1.02 -14.13 -24.32
N LEU A 79 -0.18 -13.58 -24.12
CA LEU A 79 -1.32 -13.76 -25.03
C LEU A 79 -0.97 -13.31 -26.45
N ARG A 80 -0.33 -12.14 -26.57
CA ARG A 80 0.11 -11.62 -27.87
C ARG A 80 1.12 -12.52 -28.59
N ILE A 81 2.02 -13.18 -27.84
CA ILE A 81 3.04 -14.08 -28.41
C ILE A 81 2.43 -15.44 -28.76
N GLU A 82 1.59 -16.01 -27.90
CA GLU A 82 1.01 -17.35 -28.10
C GLU A 82 0.02 -17.39 -29.27
N HIS A 83 -0.66 -16.27 -29.56
CA HIS A 83 -1.66 -16.16 -30.62
C HIS A 83 -1.25 -15.17 -31.71
N ALA A 84 0.05 -14.99 -31.93
CA ALA A 84 0.57 -13.99 -32.87
C ALA A 84 0.01 -14.13 -34.30
N ASP A 85 -0.30 -15.36 -34.73
CA ASP A 85 -0.84 -15.65 -36.07
C ASP A 85 -2.34 -15.29 -36.21
N SER A 86 -3.04 -15.13 -35.08
CA SER A 86 -4.49 -14.87 -35.01
C SER A 86 -4.84 -13.42 -34.61
N ILE A 87 -3.81 -12.59 -34.44
CA ILE A 87 -3.91 -11.18 -34.03
C ILE A 87 -3.72 -10.31 -35.27
N ASP A 88 -4.74 -9.52 -35.59
CA ASP A 88 -4.67 -8.50 -36.63
C ASP A 88 -4.05 -7.19 -36.10
N GLU A 89 -3.88 -6.21 -36.98
CA GLU A 89 -3.28 -4.92 -36.62
C GLU A 89 -4.07 -4.22 -35.51
N GLN A 90 -5.40 -4.28 -35.57
CA GLN A 90 -6.28 -3.63 -34.59
C GLN A 90 -6.14 -4.26 -33.20
N ALA A 91 -6.10 -5.60 -33.11
CA ALA A 91 -5.86 -6.31 -31.87
C ALA A 91 -4.43 -6.09 -31.36
N SER A 92 -3.44 -6.01 -32.26
CA SER A 92 -2.05 -5.71 -31.91
C SER A 92 -1.93 -4.33 -31.24
N GLU A 93 -2.51 -3.29 -31.85
CA GLU A 93 -2.58 -1.93 -31.27
C GLU A 93 -3.28 -1.95 -29.90
N ALA A 94 -4.40 -2.65 -29.77
CA ALA A 94 -5.13 -2.74 -28.50
C ALA A 94 -4.31 -3.43 -27.38
N PHE A 95 -3.50 -4.45 -27.72
CA PHE A 95 -2.57 -5.05 -26.76
C PHE A 95 -1.49 -4.06 -26.31
N GLU A 96 -0.96 -3.25 -27.23
CA GLU A 96 0.06 -2.24 -26.92
C GLU A 96 -0.49 -1.14 -26.02
N ASP A 97 -1.64 -0.58 -26.37
CA ASP A 97 -2.38 0.40 -25.58
C ASP A 97 -2.64 -0.07 -24.14
N MET A 98 -2.99 -1.35 -24.00
CA MET A 98 -3.21 -1.98 -22.70
C MET A 98 -1.90 -2.12 -21.91
N ILE A 99 -0.82 -2.59 -22.54
CA ILE A 99 0.50 -2.71 -21.91
C ILE A 99 1.04 -1.35 -21.48
N ASP A 100 0.88 -0.32 -22.30
CA ASP A 100 1.33 1.03 -22.02
C ASP A 100 0.57 1.64 -20.86
N THR A 101 -0.76 1.48 -20.85
CA THR A 101 -1.61 1.91 -19.73
C THR A 101 -1.23 1.21 -18.42
N LEU A 102 -1.00 -0.10 -18.46
CA LEU A 102 -0.55 -0.87 -17.29
C LEU A 102 0.85 -0.45 -16.82
N SER A 103 1.73 0.00 -17.74
CA SER A 103 3.08 0.44 -17.42
C SER A 103 3.10 1.73 -16.61
N LEU A 104 2.07 2.59 -16.75
CA LEU A 104 1.92 3.82 -15.95
C LEU A 104 1.74 3.55 -14.45
N PHE A 105 1.30 2.35 -14.06
CA PHE A 105 1.22 1.97 -12.64
C PHE A 105 2.61 1.84 -11.98
N GLY A 106 3.67 1.58 -12.74
CA GLY A 106 5.05 1.55 -12.21
C GLY A 106 5.47 2.91 -11.65
N PRO A 107 5.49 3.98 -12.47
CA PRO A 107 5.72 5.34 -11.99
C PRO A 107 4.74 5.78 -10.90
N ALA A 108 3.45 5.44 -11.03
CA ALA A 108 2.45 5.76 -10.03
C ALA A 108 2.80 5.19 -8.65
N ARG A 109 3.21 3.92 -8.61
CA ARG A 109 3.61 3.22 -7.38
C ARG A 109 4.80 3.90 -6.71
N GLU A 110 5.82 4.29 -7.46
CA GLU A 110 7.00 4.99 -6.88
C GLU A 110 6.64 6.40 -6.37
N TYR A 111 5.75 7.10 -7.06
CA TYR A 111 5.20 8.37 -6.58
C TYR A 111 4.47 8.20 -5.24
N PHE A 112 3.55 7.24 -5.15
CA PHE A 112 2.79 7.00 -3.91
C PHE A 112 3.66 6.48 -2.78
N LYS A 113 4.69 5.66 -3.07
CA LYS A 113 5.67 5.22 -2.08
C LYS A 113 6.41 6.41 -1.47
N THR A 114 6.89 7.33 -2.31
CA THR A 114 7.56 8.55 -1.85
C THR A 114 6.64 9.42 -1.01
N GLN A 115 5.41 9.66 -1.50
CA GLN A 115 4.42 10.48 -0.81
C GLN A 115 4.02 9.88 0.56
N TYR A 116 3.89 8.55 0.65
CA TYR A 116 3.56 7.88 1.89
C TYR A 116 4.65 8.08 2.95
N VAL A 117 5.93 7.95 2.57
CA VAL A 117 7.04 8.19 3.51
C VAL A 117 7.02 9.63 4.01
N GLN A 118 6.80 10.61 3.13
CA GLN A 118 6.68 12.01 3.53
C GLN A 118 5.51 12.24 4.50
N TRP A 119 4.35 11.66 4.21
CA TRP A 119 3.18 11.77 5.09
C TRP A 119 3.43 11.14 6.46
N GLU A 120 4.07 9.97 6.51
CA GLU A 120 4.39 9.28 7.76
C GLU A 120 5.39 10.09 8.60
N LEU A 121 6.36 10.77 7.97
CA LEU A 121 7.30 11.68 8.66
C LEU A 121 6.58 12.90 9.26
N VAL A 122 5.62 13.49 8.54
CA VAL A 122 4.81 14.60 9.05
C VAL A 122 3.96 14.13 10.23
N ASN A 123 3.31 12.97 10.10
CA ASN A 123 2.48 12.42 11.17
C ASN A 123 3.31 12.03 12.41
N LEU A 124 4.51 11.50 12.20
CA LEU A 124 5.49 11.23 13.24
C LEU A 124 5.84 12.51 14.00
N SER A 125 6.23 13.57 13.28
CA SER A 125 6.58 14.86 13.88
C SER A 125 5.43 15.38 14.74
N ARG A 126 4.20 15.39 14.20
CA ARG A 126 3.02 15.85 14.92
C ARG A 126 2.71 15.01 16.17
N THR A 127 2.77 13.68 16.05
CA THR A 127 2.50 12.77 17.16
C THR A 127 3.55 12.89 18.25
N ILE A 128 4.84 12.99 17.89
CA ILE A 128 5.91 13.23 18.85
C ILE A 128 5.72 14.56 19.56
N THR A 129 5.41 15.65 18.84
CA THR A 129 5.17 16.95 19.48
C THR A 129 4.02 16.88 20.48
N TYR A 130 2.91 16.22 20.13
CA TYR A 130 1.77 16.04 21.02
C TYR A 130 2.06 15.12 22.21
N ALA A 131 2.96 14.15 22.08
CA ALA A 131 3.38 13.30 23.19
C ALA A 131 4.45 13.97 24.08
N ALA A 132 5.40 14.70 23.47
CA ALA A 132 6.55 15.26 24.14
C ALA A 132 6.20 16.44 25.05
N ILE A 133 5.26 17.30 24.66
CA ILE A 133 4.88 18.47 25.48
C ILE A 133 4.28 18.02 26.83
N PRO A 134 3.23 17.16 26.87
CA PRO A 134 2.70 16.66 28.14
C PRO A 134 3.73 15.84 28.92
N ALA A 135 4.53 15.03 28.23
CA ALA A 135 5.58 14.24 28.85
C ALA A 135 6.61 15.10 29.58
N LEU A 136 7.05 16.20 28.95
CA LEU A 136 7.97 17.15 29.55
C LEU A 136 7.35 17.88 30.73
N VAL A 137 6.08 18.31 30.62
CA VAL A 137 5.35 18.95 31.72
C VAL A 137 5.25 18.01 32.92
N VAL A 138 4.90 16.74 32.71
CA VAL A 138 4.81 15.73 33.78
C VAL A 138 6.18 15.45 34.40
N ALA A 139 7.23 15.33 33.58
CA ALA A 139 8.59 15.11 34.08
C ALA A 139 9.08 16.29 34.94
N ILE A 140 8.90 17.52 34.46
CA ILE A 140 9.24 18.74 35.21
C ILE A 140 8.42 18.82 36.48
N ALA A 141 7.10 18.64 36.40
CA ALA A 141 6.22 18.70 37.57
C ALA A 141 6.61 17.64 38.62
N THR A 142 6.99 16.44 38.20
CA THR A 142 7.46 15.39 39.10
C THR A 142 8.74 15.83 39.80
N VAL A 143 9.73 16.35 39.07
CA VAL A 143 11.00 16.79 39.65
C VAL A 143 10.83 17.92 40.65
N PHE A 144 9.94 18.88 40.37
CA PHE A 144 9.77 20.07 41.22
C PHE A 144 8.82 19.88 42.40
N TYR A 145 7.77 19.06 42.24
CA TYR A 145 6.66 19.01 43.22
C TYR A 145 6.49 17.65 43.90
N VAL A 146 7.12 16.57 43.41
CA VAL A 146 6.98 15.24 43.99
C VAL A 146 8.18 14.95 44.88
N ASP A 147 7.99 15.10 46.18
CA ASP A 147 8.97 14.74 47.21
C ASP A 147 8.48 13.57 48.09
N GLY A 148 9.34 13.08 48.99
CA GLY A 148 9.00 11.96 49.89
C GLY A 148 7.85 12.22 50.86
N SER A 149 7.35 13.46 50.91
CA SER A 149 6.28 13.90 51.80
C SER A 149 4.99 14.26 51.06
N ALA A 150 5.04 14.43 49.73
CA ALA A 150 3.95 14.87 48.88
C ALA A 150 2.79 13.87 48.82
N PHE A 151 3.09 12.57 48.86
CA PHE A 151 2.09 11.50 48.87
C PHE A 151 2.33 10.56 50.05
N ARG A 152 1.46 10.63 51.05
CA ARG A 152 1.50 9.79 52.25
C ARG A 152 0.33 8.82 52.21
N GLY A 153 0.50 7.71 51.52
CA GLY A 153 -0.50 6.66 51.39
C GLY A 153 0.12 5.36 50.84
N VAL A 154 -0.60 4.26 51.06
CA VAL A 154 -0.22 2.93 50.58
C VAL A 154 -1.42 2.34 49.87
N THR A 155 -1.27 2.08 48.57
CA THR A 155 -2.28 1.43 47.73
C THR A 155 -1.76 0.08 47.28
N LEU A 156 -2.54 -0.98 47.50
CA LEU A 156 -2.17 -2.35 47.15
C LEU A 156 -0.83 -2.83 47.77
N GLY A 157 -0.49 -2.33 48.97
CA GLY A 157 0.76 -2.67 49.66
C GLY A 157 2.01 -1.99 49.10
N ILE A 158 1.85 -1.08 48.12
CA ILE A 158 2.93 -0.29 47.53
C ILE A 158 2.72 1.18 47.88
N SER A 159 3.80 1.92 48.13
CA SER A 159 3.73 3.36 48.40
C SER A 159 3.13 4.11 47.20
N ASP A 160 2.19 5.03 47.46
CA ASP A 160 1.58 5.87 46.42
C ASP A 160 2.62 6.71 45.66
N LEU A 161 3.71 7.08 46.35
CA LEU A 161 4.85 7.76 45.73
C LEU A 161 5.48 6.91 44.62
N THR A 162 5.60 5.60 44.81
CA THR A 162 6.15 4.67 43.82
C THR A 162 5.24 4.56 42.60
N TRP A 163 3.92 4.55 42.81
CA TRP A 163 2.95 4.57 41.73
C TRP A 163 3.05 5.85 40.89
N VAL A 164 3.09 7.02 41.54
CA VAL A 164 3.23 8.31 40.86
C VAL A 164 4.55 8.39 40.10
N ALA A 165 5.67 8.00 40.72
CA ALA A 165 6.98 7.98 40.08
C ALA A 165 7.02 7.05 38.85
N SER A 166 6.38 5.89 38.95
CA SER A 166 6.32 4.92 37.85
C SER A 166 5.43 5.41 36.70
N ALA A 167 4.29 6.04 37.03
CA ALA A 167 3.40 6.65 36.05
C ALA A 167 4.07 7.83 35.34
N SER A 168 4.73 8.73 36.07
CA SER A 168 5.44 9.86 35.48
C SER A 168 6.61 9.42 34.61
N ALA A 169 7.38 8.41 35.04
CA ALA A 169 8.43 7.81 34.22
C ALA A 169 7.87 7.20 32.94
N THR A 170 6.73 6.49 33.01
CA THR A 170 6.06 5.92 31.84
C THR A 170 5.64 7.01 30.86
N ILE A 171 5.01 8.08 31.36
CA ILE A 171 4.60 9.23 30.56
C ILE A 171 5.81 9.93 29.92
N ALA A 172 6.91 10.07 30.66
CA ALA A 172 8.14 10.69 30.17
C ALA A 172 8.77 9.93 29.00
N VAL A 173 8.62 8.60 28.96
CA VAL A 173 9.19 7.72 27.92
C VAL A 173 8.29 7.60 26.67
N LEU A 174 7.01 7.97 26.76
CA LEU A 174 6.05 7.92 25.64
C LEU A 174 6.56 8.51 24.30
N PRO A 175 7.11 9.74 24.23
CA PRO A 175 7.56 10.30 22.95
C PRO A 175 8.65 9.44 22.28
N PHE A 176 9.51 8.79 23.07
CA PHE A 176 10.52 7.88 22.56
C PHE A 176 9.91 6.57 22.05
N LEU A 177 8.93 6.02 22.75
CA LEU A 177 8.19 4.83 22.28
C LEU A 177 7.45 5.10 20.97
N VAL A 178 6.82 6.28 20.85
CA VAL A 178 6.21 6.74 19.60
C VAL A 178 7.26 6.78 18.49
N LEU A 179 8.41 7.42 18.72
CA LEU A 179 9.49 7.48 17.75
C LEU A 179 9.92 6.08 17.27
N VAL A 180 10.20 5.16 18.21
CA VAL A 180 10.63 3.79 17.90
C VAL A 180 9.55 3.04 17.12
N ALA A 181 8.29 3.15 17.52
CA ALA A 181 7.18 2.48 16.83
C ALA A 181 7.05 2.94 15.37
N TYR A 182 7.17 4.25 15.11
CA TYR A 182 7.14 4.78 13.75
C TYR A 182 8.38 4.39 12.94
N MET A 183 9.57 4.40 13.53
CA MET A 183 10.79 3.92 12.87
C MET A 183 10.66 2.45 12.46
N LEU A 184 10.16 1.59 13.36
CA LEU A 184 9.92 0.18 13.06
C LEU A 184 8.87 -0.01 11.97
N ARG A 185 7.79 0.78 11.98
CA ARG A 185 6.76 0.76 10.93
C ARG A 185 7.34 1.13 9.57
N ILE A 186 8.06 2.25 9.47
CA ILE A 186 8.71 2.70 8.23
C ILE A 186 9.73 1.66 7.76
N ALA A 187 10.58 1.16 8.65
CA ALA A 187 11.57 0.13 8.32
C ALA A 187 10.90 -1.15 7.79
N THR A 188 9.80 -1.59 8.39
CA THR A 188 9.04 -2.77 7.96
C THR A 188 8.42 -2.56 6.58
N ILE A 189 7.82 -1.38 6.33
CA ILE A 189 7.23 -1.05 5.02
C ILE A 189 8.32 -0.93 3.97
N SER A 190 9.42 -0.24 4.26
CA SER A 190 10.57 -0.12 3.37
C SER A 190 11.18 -1.48 3.04
N LYS A 191 11.31 -2.38 4.03
CA LYS A 191 11.79 -3.76 3.80
C LYS A 191 10.84 -4.56 2.91
N ARG A 192 9.52 -4.41 3.09
CA ARG A 192 8.51 -5.09 2.26
C ARG A 192 8.29 -4.47 0.87
N THR A 193 8.67 -3.21 0.66
CA THR A 193 8.48 -2.48 -0.60
C THR A 193 9.78 -2.15 -1.34
N GLY A 194 10.92 -2.52 -0.77
CA GLY A 194 12.26 -2.25 -1.29
C GLY A 194 12.68 -3.12 -2.48
N THR A 195 11.93 -4.17 -2.81
CA THR A 195 12.09 -4.89 -4.07
C THR A 195 11.34 -4.16 -5.18
N THR A 196 12.05 -3.26 -5.84
CA THR A 196 11.61 -2.60 -7.07
C THR A 196 12.23 -3.35 -8.25
N GLY A 197 11.44 -4.13 -8.99
CA GLY A 197 11.87 -4.68 -10.29
C GLY A 197 11.25 -6.02 -10.68
N PRO A 198 11.45 -6.46 -11.94
CA PRO A 198 10.95 -7.72 -12.50
C PRO A 198 11.56 -9.00 -11.88
N PHE A 199 12.38 -8.86 -10.84
CA PHE A 199 13.08 -9.95 -10.13
C PHE A 199 12.37 -10.42 -8.86
N ILE A 200 11.05 -10.20 -8.76
CA ILE A 200 10.27 -10.80 -7.68
C ILE A 200 9.97 -12.25 -8.07
N LEU A 201 10.86 -13.16 -7.66
CA LEU A 201 10.54 -14.58 -7.49
C LEU A 201 9.55 -14.70 -6.32
N ARG A 202 8.27 -14.33 -6.53
CA ARG A 202 7.20 -14.70 -5.60
C ARG A 202 6.64 -16.03 -6.07
N GLU A 203 7.02 -17.09 -5.37
CA GLU A 203 6.48 -18.45 -5.55
C GLU A 203 4.98 -18.54 -5.23
N ALA A 204 4.45 -17.59 -4.45
CA ALA A 204 3.11 -17.69 -3.86
C ALA A 204 1.92 -17.46 -4.81
N GLU A 205 2.15 -17.03 -6.05
CA GLU A 205 1.06 -16.91 -7.06
C GLU A 205 1.39 -17.66 -8.35
N ARG A 206 2.47 -18.46 -8.33
CA ARG A 206 2.69 -19.47 -9.36
C ARG A 206 1.76 -20.66 -9.14
N LEU A 207 1.60 -21.13 -7.91
CA LEU A 207 1.16 -22.51 -7.66
C LEU A 207 -0.34 -22.79 -7.67
N ASP A 208 -1.22 -21.81 -7.92
CA ASP A 208 -2.67 -22.04 -8.02
C ASP A 208 -3.32 -21.47 -9.30
N VAL A 209 -2.52 -20.97 -10.25
CA VAL A 209 -2.99 -20.42 -11.53
C VAL A 209 -2.44 -21.21 -12.72
N PHE A 210 -1.92 -22.42 -12.46
CA PHE A 210 -1.37 -23.32 -13.49
C PHE A 210 -2.36 -24.35 -14.03
N ASP A 211 -3.64 -24.31 -13.65
CA ASP A 211 -4.67 -25.01 -14.42
C ASP A 211 -5.20 -24.08 -15.51
N TRP A 212 -4.57 -24.20 -16.68
CA TRP A 212 -5.08 -23.72 -17.97
C TRP A 212 -4.99 -24.87 -18.96
#